data_AF-A0A426UCY3-F1
#
_entry.id   AF-A0A426UCY3-F1
#
_cell.length_a   1.000
_cell.length_b   1.000
_cell.length_c   1.000
_cell.angle_alpha   90.00
_cell.angle_beta   90.00
_cell.angle_gamma   90.00
#
_symmetry.space_group_name_H-M   'P 1'
#
loop_
_entity.id
_entity.type
_entity.pdbx_description
1 polymer ?
#
loop_
_entity_poly.entity_id
_entity_poly.type
_entity_poly.pdbx_seq_one_letter_code
_entity_poly.pdbx_strand_id
1 'polypeptide(L)'
;MNEPIYAYDEVSDTLAITIVPGEKATGIELTDHIILHINKVERRLVRITLLDYSLLVRQTEYGPCTFPLTGLNASSAEIRDLVLDLLRDTPGKDILRIAAYTSDDGHIVPIVFVQPVFAQAAP
;
A
#
# COMPACT_ATOMS: atom_id res chain seq x y z
N MET A 1 -19.06 -3.64 -6.70
CA MET A 1 -17.64 -3.94 -6.44
C MET A 1 -17.58 -5.36 -5.93
N ASN A 2 -16.69 -6.19 -6.45
CA ASN A 2 -16.36 -7.44 -5.78
C ASN A 2 -15.50 -7.13 -4.56
N GLU A 3 -15.63 -7.94 -3.52
CA GLU A 3 -14.73 -7.88 -2.37
C GLU A 3 -13.30 -8.24 -2.81
N PRO A 4 -12.26 -7.60 -2.24
CA PRO A 4 -10.88 -7.97 -2.51
C PRO A 4 -10.59 -9.41 -2.09
N ILE A 5 -9.74 -10.09 -2.84
CA ILE A 5 -9.28 -11.45 -2.53
C ILE A 5 -7.96 -11.36 -1.78
N TYR A 6 -7.92 -11.92 -0.57
CA TYR A 6 -6.74 -11.95 0.29
C TYR A 6 -6.06 -13.32 0.19
N ALA A 7 -4.75 -13.33 -0.09
CA ALA A 7 -3.94 -14.53 -0.13
C ALA A 7 -2.66 -14.29 0.68
N TYR A 8 -2.57 -14.91 1.85
CA TYR A 8 -1.40 -14.86 2.71
C TYR A 8 -0.53 -16.10 2.51
N ASP A 9 0.78 -15.88 2.35
CA ASP A 9 1.80 -16.91 2.34
C ASP A 9 2.65 -16.78 3.60
N GLU A 10 2.53 -17.76 4.49
CA GLU A 10 3.25 -17.81 5.77
C GLU A 10 4.76 -17.99 5.61
N VAL A 11 5.22 -18.65 4.53
CA VAL A 11 6.64 -18.96 4.34
C VAL A 11 7.42 -17.70 3.98
N SER A 12 6.82 -16.84 3.15
CA SER A 12 7.40 -15.59 2.69
C SER A 12 6.92 -14.36 3.46
N ASP A 13 6.07 -14.54 4.48
CA ASP A 13 5.36 -13.49 5.21
C ASP A 13 4.77 -12.42 4.27
N THR A 14 4.08 -12.88 3.22
CA THR A 14 3.59 -12.00 2.15
C THR A 14 2.08 -12.06 2.05
N LEU A 15 1.41 -10.91 2.09
CA LEU A 15 -0.03 -10.78 1.83
C LEU A 15 -0.26 -10.13 0.46
N ALA A 16 -0.91 -10.88 -0.44
CA ALA A 16 -1.41 -10.36 -1.70
C ALA A 16 -2.91 -10.05 -1.59
N ILE A 17 -3.28 -8.81 -1.91
CA ILE A 17 -4.66 -8.32 -1.90
C ILE A 17 -5.03 -8.01 -3.34
N THR A 18 -5.85 -8.86 -3.96
CA THR A 18 -6.25 -8.72 -5.37
C THR A 18 -7.61 -8.03 -5.47
N ILE A 19 -7.63 -6.87 -6.13
CA ILE A 19 -8.85 -6.07 -6.37
C ILE A 19 -9.50 -6.52 -7.69
N VAL A 20 -8.70 -6.70 -8.74
CA VAL A 20 -9.18 -7.15 -10.05
C VAL A 20 -8.40 -8.41 -10.49
N PRO A 21 -9.00 -9.61 -10.41
CA PRO A 21 -8.31 -10.84 -10.76
C PRO A 21 -8.10 -10.97 -12.28
N GLY A 22 -6.97 -11.55 -12.68
CA GLY A 22 -6.67 -11.88 -14.09
C GLY A 22 -6.22 -10.70 -14.96
N GLU A 23 -6.10 -9.50 -14.38
CA GLU A 23 -5.67 -8.31 -15.11
C GLU A 23 -4.15 -8.14 -15.12
N LYS A 24 -3.61 -7.71 -16.27
CA LYS A 24 -2.20 -7.33 -16.38
C LYS A 24 -1.97 -5.98 -15.69
N ALA A 25 -0.98 -5.94 -14.82
CA ALA A 25 -0.66 -4.75 -14.05
C ALA A 25 0.85 -4.48 -14.04
N THR A 26 1.20 -3.21 -13.87
CA THR A 26 2.58 -2.78 -13.62
C THR A 26 2.81 -2.68 -12.12
N GLY A 27 3.85 -3.34 -11.61
CA GLY A 27 4.28 -3.21 -10.23
C GLY A 27 5.03 -1.89 -10.01
N ILE A 28 4.60 -1.13 -9.01
CA ILE A 28 5.22 0.10 -8.55
C ILE A 28 5.55 -0.09 -7.08
N GLU A 29 6.84 -0.08 -6.75
CA GLU A 29 7.31 -0.12 -5.37
C GLU A 29 7.00 1.21 -4.68
N LEU A 30 6.30 1.14 -3.55
CA LEU A 30 6.08 2.30 -2.68
C LEU A 30 7.16 2.41 -1.62
N THR A 31 7.57 1.25 -1.11
CA THR A 31 8.59 1.02 -0.09
C THR A 31 9.20 -0.36 -0.36
N ASP A 32 10.26 -0.73 0.34
CA ASP A 32 10.86 -2.08 0.26
C ASP A 32 9.87 -3.20 0.63
N HIS A 33 8.77 -2.86 1.33
CA HIS A 33 7.79 -3.81 1.83
C HIS A 33 6.44 -3.75 1.10
N ILE A 34 6.21 -2.77 0.21
CA ILE A 34 4.88 -2.52 -0.35
C ILE A 34 4.97 -2.27 -1.85
N ILE A 35 4.25 -3.08 -2.63
CA ILE A 35 4.17 -2.98 -4.09
C ILE A 35 2.70 -2.78 -4.49
N LEU A 36 2.43 -1.73 -5.27
CA LEU A 36 1.16 -1.55 -5.94
C LEU A 36 1.23 -2.09 -7.36
N HIS A 37 0.24 -2.90 -7.72
CA HIS A 37 0.04 -3.34 -9.08
C HIS A 37 -1.10 -2.53 -9.69
N ILE A 38 -0.79 -1.70 -10.69
CA ILE A 38 -1.75 -0.78 -11.32
C ILE A 38 -1.90 -1.06 -12.81
N ASN A 39 -3.11 -0.88 -13.34
CA ASN A 39 -3.31 -0.73 -14.78
C ASN A 39 -3.18 0.76 -15.12
N LYS A 40 -2.12 1.11 -15.86
CA LYS A 40 -1.81 2.48 -16.24
C LYS A 40 -2.79 3.05 -17.28
N VAL A 41 -3.35 2.20 -18.14
CA VAL A 41 -4.29 2.60 -19.19
C VAL A 41 -5.65 2.94 -18.58
N GLU A 42 -6.15 2.06 -17.71
CA GLU A 42 -7.44 2.24 -17.05
C GLU A 42 -7.36 3.04 -15.74
N ARG A 43 -6.15 3.47 -15.36
CA ARG A 43 -5.84 4.23 -14.13
C ARG A 43 -6.52 3.62 -12.90
N ARG A 44 -6.33 2.32 -12.68
CA ARG A 44 -6.95 1.59 -11.56
C ARG A 44 -5.97 0.71 -10.80
N LEU A 45 -6.27 0.49 -9.53
CA LEU A 45 -5.58 -0.44 -8.67
C LEU A 45 -6.03 -1.88 -8.96
N VAL A 46 -5.07 -2.76 -9.23
CA VAL A 46 -5.31 -4.17 -9.57
C VAL A 46 -5.00 -5.08 -8.40
N ARG A 47 -3.86 -4.85 -7.72
CA ARG A 47 -3.42 -5.63 -6.55
C ARG A 47 -2.51 -4.79 -5.65
N ILE A 48 -2.49 -5.10 -4.36
CA ILE A 48 -1.47 -4.65 -3.40
C ILE A 48 -0.72 -5.89 -2.91
N THR A 49 0.60 -5.83 -2.91
CA THR A 49 1.45 -6.87 -2.32
C THR A 49 2.17 -6.27 -1.13
N LEU A 50 2.00 -6.88 0.04
CA LEU A 50 2.62 -6.51 1.30
C LEU A 50 3.65 -7.60 1.64
N LEU A 51 4.93 -7.27 1.52
CA LEU A 51 6.06 -8.09 1.94
C LEU A 51 6.34 -7.83 3.42
N ASP A 52 6.86 -8.82 4.14
CA ASP A 52 7.06 -8.72 5.58
C ASP A 52 5.78 -8.25 6.31
N TYR A 53 4.64 -8.85 5.95
CA TYR A 53 3.32 -8.42 6.40
C TYR A 53 3.22 -8.30 7.92
N SER A 54 3.83 -9.22 8.66
CA SER A 54 3.87 -9.19 10.13
C SER A 54 4.55 -7.93 10.69
N LEU A 55 5.57 -7.40 9.99
CA LEU A 55 6.22 -6.14 10.32
C LEU A 55 5.30 -4.95 10.03
N LEU A 56 4.63 -4.97 8.88
CA LEU A 56 3.76 -3.89 8.41
C LEU A 56 2.53 -3.67 9.30
N VAL A 57 1.96 -4.73 9.88
CA VAL A 57 0.77 -4.64 10.76
C VAL A 57 1.09 -4.58 12.24
N ARG A 58 2.37 -4.65 12.61
CA ARG A 58 2.80 -4.54 14.01
C ARG A 58 2.30 -3.24 14.61
N GLN A 59 1.66 -3.35 15.77
CA GLN A 59 1.31 -2.21 16.60
C GLN A 59 2.49 -1.81 17.48
N THR A 60 2.71 -0.51 17.60
CA THR A 60 3.66 0.09 18.54
C THR A 60 2.89 0.82 19.64
N GLU A 61 3.59 1.25 20.69
CA GLU A 61 3.01 2.08 21.75
C GLU A 61 2.43 3.41 21.23
N TYR A 62 2.84 3.84 20.04
CA TYR A 62 2.47 5.11 19.42
C TYR A 62 1.49 4.94 18.24
N GLY A 63 1.04 3.71 17.95
CA GLY A 63 0.16 3.39 16.83
C GLY A 63 0.82 2.45 15.80
N PRO A 64 0.28 2.37 14.57
CA PRO A 64 0.79 1.51 13.51
C PRO A 64 2.24 1.84 13.12
N CYS A 65 3.01 0.84 12.69
CA CYS A 65 4.29 1.07 12.03
C CYS A 65 4.10 1.88 10.74
N THR A 66 4.87 2.95 10.59
CA THR A 66 4.86 3.82 9.41
C THR A 66 6.16 3.70 8.64
N PHE A 67 6.08 3.72 7.31
CA PHE A 67 7.23 3.57 6.41
C PHE A 67 7.31 4.77 5.47
N PRO A 68 8.50 5.38 5.28
CA PRO A 68 8.68 6.46 4.30
C PRO A 68 8.37 5.99 2.87
N LEU A 69 7.69 6.82 2.07
CA LEU A 69 7.35 6.54 0.66
C LEU A 69 8.56 6.76 -0.28
N THR A 70 9.64 6.02 -0.05
CA THR A 70 10.92 6.16 -0.78
C THR A 70 10.85 5.68 -2.22
N GLY A 71 10.00 4.68 -2.53
CA GLY A 71 9.90 4.08 -3.86
C GLY A 71 9.41 5.05 -4.95
N LEU A 72 8.71 6.12 -4.55
CA LEU A 72 8.22 7.14 -5.48
C LEU A 72 9.25 8.22 -5.82
N ASN A 73 10.40 8.25 -5.16
CA ASN A 73 11.43 9.29 -5.38
C ASN A 73 12.06 9.21 -6.78
N ALA A 74 12.22 8.00 -7.32
CA ALA A 74 12.77 7.77 -8.66
C ALA A 74 11.68 7.69 -9.75
N SER A 75 10.40 7.78 -9.37
CA SER A 75 9.28 7.69 -10.30
C SER A 75 9.04 9.03 -11.02
N SER A 76 8.49 8.97 -12.24
CA SER A 76 8.05 10.20 -12.92
C SER A 76 6.90 10.86 -12.14
N ALA A 77 6.76 12.19 -12.29
CA ALA A 77 5.68 12.95 -11.66
C ALA A 77 4.29 12.36 -11.99
N GLU A 78 4.07 11.96 -13.24
CA GLU A 78 2.80 11.35 -13.69
C GLU A 78 2.46 10.06 -12.92
N ILE A 79 3.45 9.15 -12.76
CA ILE A 79 3.24 7.89 -12.04
C ILE A 79 3.03 8.16 -10.55
N ARG A 80 3.79 9.08 -9.98
CA ARG A 80 3.62 9.48 -8.58
C ARG A 80 2.21 10.02 -8.32
N ASP A 81 1.73 10.93 -9.17
CA ASP A 81 0.39 11.52 -9.01
C ASP A 81 -0.69 10.45 -9.17
N LEU A 82 -0.58 9.57 -10.16
CA LEU A 82 -1.49 8.42 -10.33
C LEU A 82 -1.52 7.52 -9.09
N VAL A 83 -0.36 7.16 -8.54
CA VAL A 83 -0.27 6.33 -7.32
C VAL A 83 -0.95 7.01 -6.14
N LEU A 84 -0.68 8.31 -5.93
CA LEU A 84 -1.28 9.07 -4.84
C LEU A 84 -2.80 9.18 -5.00
N ASP A 85 -3.29 9.38 -6.22
CA ASP A 85 -4.74 9.39 -6.50
C ASP A 85 -5.38 8.03 -6.17
N LEU A 86 -4.76 6.93 -6.59
CA LEU A 86 -5.25 5.57 -6.33
C LEU A 86 -5.26 5.22 -4.83
N LEU A 87 -4.27 5.69 -4.08
CA LEU A 87 -4.18 5.48 -2.63
C LEU A 87 -5.11 6.41 -1.83
N ARG A 88 -5.64 7.47 -2.45
CA ARG A 88 -6.64 8.37 -1.85
C ARG A 88 -8.06 7.93 -2.11
N ASP A 89 -8.28 7.02 -3.07
CA ASP A 89 -9.60 6.47 -3.40
C ASP A 89 -9.78 5.02 -2.90
N THR A 90 -11.02 4.53 -2.91
CA THR A 90 -11.35 3.14 -2.60
C THR A 90 -10.98 2.22 -3.78
N PRO A 91 -10.42 1.04 -3.52
CA PRO A 91 -10.14 0.44 -2.21
C PRO A 91 -8.75 0.79 -1.63
N GLY A 92 -7.94 1.61 -2.31
CA GLY A 92 -6.57 1.92 -1.90
C GLY A 92 -6.49 2.49 -0.49
N LYS A 93 -7.28 3.52 -0.19
CA LYS A 93 -7.30 4.21 1.12
C LYS A 93 -7.76 3.33 2.29
N ASP A 94 -8.54 2.29 1.98
CA ASP A 94 -9.12 1.37 2.97
C ASP A 94 -8.08 0.32 3.42
N ILE A 95 -7.02 0.12 2.63
CA ILE A 95 -5.93 -0.82 2.90
C ILE A 95 -4.65 -0.07 3.34
N LEU A 96 -4.27 0.98 2.61
CA LEU A 96 -3.06 1.75 2.84
C LEU A 96 -3.42 3.21 3.05
N ARG A 97 -2.89 3.81 4.12
CA ARG A 97 -3.09 5.23 4.39
C ARG A 97 -1.79 5.98 4.27
N ILE A 98 -1.85 7.09 3.54
CA ILE A 98 -0.74 8.02 3.39
C ILE A 98 -0.91 9.14 4.42
N ALA A 99 0.20 9.51 5.05
CA ALA A 99 0.34 10.70 5.87
C ALA A 99 1.68 11.37 5.57
N ALA A 100 2.00 12.42 6.29
CA ALA A 100 3.32 13.03 6.23
C ALA A 100 3.67 13.63 7.59
N TYR A 101 4.98 13.70 7.88
CA TYR A 101 5.51 14.50 8.98
C TYR A 101 6.49 15.53 8.44
N THR A 102 6.74 16.56 9.22
CA THR A 102 7.78 17.56 8.91
C THR A 102 9.03 17.20 9.70
N SER A 103 10.15 16.99 9.00
CA SER A 103 11.46 16.76 9.64
C SER A 103 12.05 18.06 10.17
N ASP A 104 13.09 17.96 11.00
CA ASP A 104 13.73 19.09 11.65
C ASP A 104 14.36 20.10 10.67
N ASP A 105 14.72 19.65 9.47
CA ASP A 105 15.21 20.48 8.37
C ASP A 105 14.08 21.18 7.57
N GLY A 106 12.82 21.01 7.99
CA GLY A 106 11.64 21.62 7.39
C GLY A 106 11.09 20.90 6.16
N HIS A 107 11.68 19.77 5.75
CA HIS A 107 11.16 18.98 4.64
C HIS A 107 9.94 18.15 5.05
N ILE A 108 8.98 17.98 4.12
CA ILE A 108 7.82 17.11 4.32
C ILE A 108 8.21 15.70 3.87
N VAL A 109 8.17 14.75 4.79
CA VAL A 109 8.43 13.33 4.52
C VAL A 109 7.11 12.58 4.42
N PRO A 110 6.73 12.10 3.23
CA PRO A 110 5.53 11.29 3.07
C PRO A 110 5.75 9.89 3.62
N ILE A 111 4.77 9.39 4.36
CA ILE A 111 4.78 8.07 5.00
C ILE A 111 3.52 7.29 4.64
N VAL A 112 3.61 5.96 4.68
CA VAL A 112 2.50 5.04 4.48
C VAL A 112 2.43 4.05 5.63
N PHE A 113 1.21 3.62 5.96
CA PHE A 113 0.98 2.53 6.91
C PHE A 113 -0.25 1.73 6.50
N VAL A 114 -0.25 0.46 6.86
CA VAL A 114 -1.40 -0.42 6.65
C VAL A 114 -2.51 -0.01 7.63
N GLN A 115 -3.73 0.18 7.12
CA GLN A 115 -4.86 0.41 7.99
C GLN A 115 -5.14 -0.83 8.83
N PRO A 116 -5.24 -0.72 10.16
CA PRO A 116 -5.66 -1.83 11.00
C PRO A 116 -7.17 -2.07 10.79
N VAL A 117 -7.53 -2.80 9.74
CA VAL A 117 -8.89 -3.29 9.53
C VAL A 117 -8.85 -4.71 8.92
N PHE A 118 -8.50 -5.71 9.74
CA PHE A 118 -8.87 -7.12 9.56
C PHE A 118 -9.09 -7.83 10.90
N ALA A 119 -9.71 -7.13 11.87
CA ALA A 119 -10.24 -7.73 13.09
C ALA A 119 -11.78 -7.69 13.09
N GLN A 120 -12.39 -8.20 12.02
CA GLN A 120 -13.79 -8.59 12.01
C GLN A 120 -13.99 -9.68 10.96
N ALA A 121 -13.83 -10.91 11.42
CA ALA A 121 -14.31 -12.20 10.86
C ALA A 121 -13.26 -13.31 11.08
N ALA A 122 -12.94 -13.61 12.33
CA ALA A 122 -12.68 -14.99 12.73
C ALA A 122 -13.91 -15.44 13.53
N PRO A 123 -14.50 -16.62 13.22
CA PRO A 123 -15.73 -17.11 13.85
C PRO A 123 -15.62 -17.35 15.35
#